data_AF-A0A1I0I483-F1
#
_entry.id   AF-A0A1I0I483-F1
#
_cell.length_a   1.000
_cell.length_b   1.000
_cell.length_c   1.000
_cell.angle_alpha   90.00
_cell.angle_beta   90.00
_cell.angle_gamma   90.00
#
_symmetry.space_group_name_H-M   'P 1'
#
loop_
_entity.id
_entity.type
_entity.pdbx_description
1 polymer ?
#
loop_
_entity_poly.entity_id
_entity_poly.type
_entity_poly.pdbx_seq_one_letter_code
_entity_poly.pdbx_strand_id
1 'polypeptide(L)'
;MMDMGKSQKAGEGESQKRRQPAKSEQANPDPAQPSAEELRIRRRLGEIASQRAAAEKLGRKLKVTQEERELRAGQGKFMRIRAKTPGTPEYRNRQHQREAAQTDEAIWNTAHDPETFNSDDW
;
A
#
# COMPACT_ATOMS: atom_id res chain seq x y z
N MET A 1 48.25 48.01 -34.49
CA MET A 1 48.32 47.57 -33.08
C MET A 1 47.04 48.08 -32.43
N MET A 2 46.03 47.21 -32.21
CA MET A 2 45.73 46.56 -30.91
C MET A 2 45.68 47.62 -29.78
N ASP A 3 44.60 47.86 -29.05
CA ASP A 3 43.80 46.87 -28.32
C ASP A 3 42.46 47.46 -27.81
N MET A 4 41.47 46.58 -27.64
CA MET A 4 40.17 46.84 -27.03
C MET A 4 40.24 46.80 -25.50
N GLY A 5 39.45 47.60 -24.77
CA GLY A 5 39.49 47.50 -23.32
C GLY A 5 38.44 48.19 -22.47
N LYS A 6 37.19 47.75 -22.60
CA LYS A 6 36.23 47.50 -21.48
C LYS A 6 35.89 48.66 -20.52
N SER A 7 34.73 49.27 -20.80
CA SER A 7 33.79 49.75 -19.79
C SER A 7 33.30 48.59 -18.93
N GLN A 8 33.48 48.66 -17.61
CA GLN A 8 32.67 47.90 -16.65
C GLN A 8 32.28 48.80 -15.48
N LYS A 9 31.03 49.28 -15.53
CA LYS A 9 30.25 49.61 -14.34
C LYS A 9 29.96 48.30 -13.62
N ALA A 10 30.49 48.11 -12.41
CA ALA A 10 29.99 47.10 -11.49
C ALA A 10 29.14 47.85 -10.46
N GLY A 11 27.83 47.90 -10.71
CA GLY A 11 26.85 48.26 -9.70
C GLY A 11 26.78 47.14 -8.69
N GLU A 12 26.98 47.48 -7.42
CA GLU A 12 26.69 46.64 -6.27
C GLU A 12 25.18 46.43 -6.17
N GLY A 13 24.67 45.52 -7.00
CA GLY A 13 23.34 44.94 -6.84
C GLY A 13 23.46 43.79 -5.85
N GLU A 14 23.36 44.11 -4.56
CA GLU A 14 23.19 43.18 -3.46
C GLU A 14 21.95 42.31 -3.72
N SER A 15 22.16 41.23 -4.47
CA SER A 15 21.12 40.25 -4.76
C SER A 15 20.96 39.40 -3.52
N GLN A 16 20.14 39.91 -2.59
CA GLN A 16 19.47 39.11 -1.59
C GLN A 16 18.76 37.97 -2.32
N LYS A 17 19.46 36.84 -2.46
CA LYS A 17 18.87 35.55 -2.78
C LYS A 17 17.88 35.29 -1.65
N ARG A 18 16.62 35.67 -1.89
CA ARG A 18 15.45 35.15 -1.18
C ARG A 18 15.57 33.63 -1.23
N ARG A 19 16.16 33.05 -0.19
CA ARG A 19 16.04 31.63 0.12
C ARG A 19 14.54 31.43 0.33
N GLN A 20 13.87 30.98 -0.72
CA GLN A 20 12.55 30.38 -0.62
C GLN A 20 12.64 29.42 0.58
N PRO A 21 11.77 29.53 1.61
CA PRO A 21 11.74 28.50 2.63
C PRO A 21 11.50 27.19 1.89
N ALA A 22 12.44 26.26 2.03
CA ALA A 22 12.31 24.91 1.50
C ALA A 22 10.89 24.46 1.85
N LYS A 23 10.08 24.17 0.83
CA LYS A 23 8.78 23.53 1.02
C LYS A 23 9.03 22.39 1.99
N SER A 24 8.43 22.51 3.17
CA SER A 24 8.46 21.51 4.23
C SER A 24 8.46 20.14 3.57
N GLU A 25 9.57 19.43 3.75
CA GLU A 25 9.76 18.06 3.34
C GLU A 25 8.56 17.29 3.91
N GLN A 26 7.55 17.09 3.06
CA GLN A 26 6.37 16.34 3.41
C GLN A 26 6.91 14.96 3.70
N ALA A 27 7.02 14.65 4.98
CA ALA A 27 7.50 13.38 5.49
C ALA A 27 6.90 12.31 4.62
N ASN A 28 7.72 11.67 3.78
CA ASN A 28 7.27 10.60 2.92
C ASN A 28 6.71 9.56 3.88
N PRO A 29 5.38 9.38 3.97
CA PRO A 29 4.85 8.47 4.96
C PRO A 29 5.43 7.11 4.60
N ASP A 30 6.17 6.52 5.54
CA ASP A 30 6.71 5.18 5.36
C ASP A 30 5.55 4.30 4.88
N PRO A 31 5.62 3.75 3.65
CA PRO A 31 4.50 3.01 3.08
C PRO A 31 4.10 1.80 3.91
N ALA A 32 4.94 1.38 4.86
CA ALA A 32 4.61 0.35 5.84
C ALA A 32 3.69 0.86 6.96
N GLN A 33 3.75 2.14 7.32
CA GLN A 33 3.03 2.68 8.47
C GLN A 33 1.56 2.98 8.16
N PRO A 34 0.62 2.59 9.04
CA PRO A 34 -0.80 2.92 8.87
C PRO A 34 -1.08 4.39 9.06
N SER A 35 -1.91 4.93 8.17
CA SER A 35 -2.43 6.29 8.30
C SER A 35 -3.32 6.39 9.55
N ALA A 36 -3.49 7.61 10.06
CA ALA A 36 -4.39 7.85 11.21
C ALA A 36 -5.83 7.38 10.93
N GLU A 37 -6.29 7.53 9.68
CA GLU A 37 -7.61 7.04 9.25
C GLU A 37 -7.68 5.52 9.28
N GLU A 38 -6.65 4.83 8.78
CA GLU A 38 -6.58 3.38 8.80
C GLU A 38 -6.60 2.84 10.25
N LEU A 39 -5.84 3.47 11.15
CA LEU A 39 -5.83 3.12 12.57
C LEU A 39 -7.21 3.31 13.22
N ARG A 40 -7.92 4.41 12.88
CA ARG A 40 -9.27 4.67 13.38
C ARG A 40 -10.25 3.57 12.93
N ILE A 41 -10.20 3.18 11.66
CA ILE A 41 -11.05 2.11 11.12
C ILE A 41 -10.75 0.78 11.81
N ARG A 42 -9.47 0.40 11.93
CA ARG A 42 -9.04 -0.84 12.60
C ARG A 42 -9.54 -0.89 14.04
N ARG A 43 -9.41 0.22 14.79
CA ARG A 43 -9.91 0.33 16.16
C ARG A 43 -11.42 0.13 16.23
N ARG A 44 -12.18 0.82 15.37
CA ARG A 44 -13.65 0.75 15.37
C ARG A 44 -14.16 -0.65 15.01
N LEU A 45 -13.53 -1.32 14.05
CA LEU A 45 -13.83 -2.70 13.72
C LEU A 45 -13.51 -3.66 14.88
N GLY A 46 -12.43 -3.40 15.63
CA GLY A 46 -12.10 -4.14 16.84
C GLY A 46 -13.18 -4.02 17.92
N GLU A 47 -13.69 -2.81 18.16
CA GLU A 47 -14.80 -2.56 19.10
C GLU A 47 -16.06 -3.33 18.70
N ILE A 48 -16.43 -3.29 17.41
CA ILE A 48 -17.57 -4.03 16.87
C ILE A 48 -17.35 -5.55 17.06
N ALA A 49 -16.15 -6.06 16.78
CA ALA A 49 -15.84 -7.47 16.98
C ALA A 49 -15.97 -7.89 18.46
N SER A 50 -15.51 -7.07 19.39
CA SER A 50 -15.69 -7.31 20.83
C SER A 50 -17.16 -7.33 21.23
N GLN A 51 -17.99 -6.41 20.69
CA GLN A 51 -19.43 -6.40 20.92
C GLN A 51 -20.10 -7.67 20.39
N ARG A 52 -19.69 -8.14 19.19
CA ARG A 52 -20.20 -9.39 18.61
C ARG A 52 -19.84 -10.60 19.47
N ALA A 53 -18.59 -10.70 19.91
CA ALA A 53 -18.15 -11.77 20.79
C ALA A 53 -18.89 -11.76 22.14
N ALA A 54 -19.16 -10.58 22.70
CA ALA A 54 -19.96 -10.44 23.92
C ALA A 54 -21.42 -10.87 23.70
N ALA A 55 -22.03 -10.49 22.58
CA ALA A 55 -23.38 -10.91 22.23
C ALA A 55 -23.48 -12.42 21.97
N GLU A 56 -22.48 -13.01 21.32
CA GLU A 56 -22.41 -14.45 21.06
C GLU A 56 -22.34 -15.26 22.36
N LYS A 57 -21.56 -14.81 23.35
CA LYS A 57 -21.54 -15.39 24.71
C LYS A 57 -22.90 -15.33 25.42
N LEU A 58 -23.75 -14.38 25.03
CA LEU A 58 -25.12 -14.24 25.53
C LEU A 58 -26.16 -14.96 24.64
N GLY A 59 -25.73 -15.76 23.66
CA GLY A 59 -26.61 -16.45 22.72
C GLY A 59 -27.32 -15.53 21.72
N ARG A 60 -26.86 -14.27 21.57
CA ARG A 60 -27.46 -13.26 20.69
C ARG A 60 -26.66 -13.10 19.41
N LYS A 61 -27.35 -12.97 18.28
CA LYS A 61 -26.74 -12.66 16.98
C LYS A 61 -26.95 -11.19 16.64
N LEU A 62 -25.87 -10.42 16.55
CA LEU A 62 -25.92 -9.04 16.09
C LEU A 62 -25.98 -8.97 14.56
N LYS A 63 -26.90 -8.16 14.04
CA LYS A 63 -26.96 -7.84 12.60
C LYS A 63 -25.76 -6.98 12.23
N VAL A 64 -25.24 -7.20 11.02
CA VAL A 64 -24.21 -6.33 10.44
C VAL A 64 -24.86 -4.98 10.11
N THR A 65 -24.35 -3.90 10.69
CA THR A 65 -24.85 -2.54 10.45
C THR A 65 -24.27 -1.95 9.17
N GLN A 66 -24.88 -0.87 8.67
CA GLN A 66 -24.36 -0.13 7.52
C GLN A 66 -22.97 0.47 7.83
N GLU A 67 -22.78 1.01 9.03
CA GLU A 67 -21.47 1.50 9.51
C GLU A 67 -20.39 0.40 9.43
N GLU A 68 -20.70 -0.82 9.88
CA GLU A 68 -19.74 -1.93 9.82
C GLU A 68 -19.34 -2.26 8.37
N ARG A 69 -20.30 -2.22 7.43
CA ARG A 69 -20.03 -2.45 6.00
C ARG A 69 -19.11 -1.38 5.43
N GLU A 70 -19.37 -0.13 5.75
CA GLU A 70 -18.56 1.01 5.30
C GLU A 70 -17.13 0.95 5.85
N LEU A 71 -16.97 0.62 7.14
CA LEU A 71 -15.67 0.44 7.77
C LEU A 71 -14.89 -0.72 7.14
N ARG A 72 -15.53 -1.87 6.87
CA ARG A 72 -14.90 -2.99 6.17
C ARG A 72 -14.50 -2.64 4.74
N ALA A 73 -15.34 -1.90 4.02
CA ALA A 73 -15.02 -1.41 2.68
C ALA A 73 -13.82 -0.45 2.70
N GLY A 74 -13.77 0.45 3.68
CA GLY A 74 -12.65 1.34 3.92
C GLY A 74 -11.36 0.58 4.23
N GLN A 75 -11.40 -0.39 5.16
CA GLN A 75 -10.26 -1.26 5.45
C GLN A 75 -9.77 -2.01 4.20
N GLY A 76 -10.71 -2.55 3.40
CA GLY A 76 -10.39 -3.24 2.14
C GLY A 76 -9.75 -2.33 1.09
N LYS A 77 -10.03 -1.03 1.09
CA LYS A 77 -9.33 -0.05 0.24
C LYS A 77 -7.87 0.08 0.66
N PHE A 78 -7.57 0.25 1.95
CA PHE A 78 -6.20 0.36 2.46
C PHE A 78 -5.39 -0.91 2.21
N MET A 79 -5.97 -2.09 2.44
CA MET A 79 -5.31 -3.37 2.16
C MET A 79 -4.95 -3.53 0.68
N ARG A 80 -5.84 -3.12 -0.24
CA ARG A 80 -5.57 -3.17 -1.69
C ARG A 80 -4.46 -2.22 -2.10
N ILE A 81 -4.36 -1.05 -1.47
CA ILE A 81 -3.26 -0.11 -1.72
C ILE A 81 -1.95 -0.74 -1.24
N ARG A 82 -1.88 -1.20 0.02
CA ARG A 82 -0.68 -1.85 0.58
C ARG A 82 -0.22 -3.05 -0.23
N ALA A 83 -1.15 -3.92 -0.65
CA ALA A 83 -0.83 -5.09 -1.47
C ALA A 83 -0.24 -4.75 -2.86
N LYS A 84 -0.32 -3.49 -3.30
CA LYS A 84 0.34 -2.99 -4.52
C LYS A 84 1.63 -2.22 -4.22
N THR A 85 1.89 -1.88 -2.97
CA THR A 85 3.05 -1.09 -2.55
C THR A 85 4.21 -2.00 -2.15
N PRO A 86 5.33 -1.98 -2.90
CA PRO A 86 6.51 -2.78 -2.57
C PRO A 86 7.01 -2.54 -1.14
N GLY A 87 7.54 -3.59 -0.50
CA GLY A 87 8.09 -3.52 0.86
C GLY A 87 7.08 -3.72 2.00
N THR A 88 5.77 -3.67 1.72
CA THR A 88 4.73 -3.98 2.72
C THR A 88 4.55 -5.50 2.91
N PRO A 89 4.14 -5.97 4.10
CA PRO A 89 3.77 -7.36 4.31
C PRO A 89 2.68 -7.84 3.35
N GLU A 90 1.68 -7.01 3.08
CA GLU A 90 0.58 -7.33 2.17
C GLU A 90 1.06 -7.51 0.71
N TYR A 91 2.05 -6.73 0.28
CA TYR A 91 2.66 -6.90 -1.03
C TYR A 91 3.43 -8.22 -1.13
N ARG A 92 4.25 -8.56 -0.13
CA ARG A 92 4.98 -9.84 -0.11
C ARG A 92 4.02 -11.02 -0.17
N ASN A 93 2.96 -10.99 0.64
CA ASN A 93 1.94 -12.04 0.63
C ASN A 93 1.25 -12.16 -0.75
N ARG A 94 0.93 -11.03 -1.40
CA ARG A 94 0.36 -11.05 -2.74
C ARG A 94 1.33 -11.63 -3.80
N GLN A 95 2.63 -11.40 -3.68
CA GLN A 95 3.62 -12.03 -4.57
C GLN A 95 3.65 -13.55 -4.35
N HIS A 96 3.73 -14.00 -3.10
CA HIS A 96 3.68 -15.43 -2.78
C HIS A 96 2.40 -16.11 -3.28
N GLN A 97 1.24 -15.48 -3.16
CA GLN A 97 -0.02 -16.02 -3.68
C GLN A 97 -0.03 -16.13 -5.21
N ARG A 98 0.64 -15.20 -5.91
CA ARG A 98 0.77 -15.26 -7.37
C ARG A 98 1.72 -16.35 -7.80
N GLU A 99 2.85 -16.50 -7.11
CA GLU A 99 3.80 -17.58 -7.33
C GLU A 99 3.12 -18.94 -7.11
N ALA A 100 2.39 -19.10 -5.99
CA ALA A 100 1.63 -20.32 -5.70
C ALA A 100 0.56 -20.63 -6.77
N ALA A 101 -0.20 -19.62 -7.21
CA ALA A 101 -1.20 -19.81 -8.27
C ALA A 101 -0.55 -20.21 -9.62
N GLN A 102 0.62 -19.67 -9.94
CA GLN A 102 1.37 -20.06 -11.13
C GLN A 102 1.90 -21.48 -11.03
N THR A 103 2.38 -21.91 -9.86
CA THR A 103 2.80 -23.30 -9.65
C THR A 103 1.62 -24.25 -9.73
N ASP A 104 0.46 -23.90 -9.19
CA ASP A 104 -0.74 -24.73 -9.26
C ASP A 104 -1.26 -24.87 -10.69
N GLU A 105 -1.27 -23.78 -11.47
CA GLU A 105 -1.62 -23.80 -12.89
C GLU A 105 -0.61 -24.60 -13.73
N ALA A 106 0.68 -24.50 -13.41
CA ALA A 106 1.70 -25.32 -14.04
C ALA A 106 1.45 -26.81 -13.76
N ILE A 107 1.25 -27.20 -12.49
CA ILE A 107 0.93 -28.59 -12.10
C ILE A 107 -0.33 -29.08 -12.82
N TRP A 108 -1.38 -28.27 -12.87
CA TRP A 108 -2.62 -28.61 -13.57
C TRP A 108 -2.38 -28.88 -15.05
N ASN A 109 -1.62 -28.00 -15.71
CA ASN A 109 -1.29 -28.13 -17.13
C ASN A 109 -0.42 -29.36 -17.41
N THR A 110 0.58 -29.66 -16.59
CA THR A 110 1.41 -30.87 -16.79
C THR A 110 0.66 -32.16 -16.52
N ALA A 111 -0.23 -32.18 -15.51
CA ALA A 111 -1.00 -33.38 -15.15
C ALA A 111 -2.13 -33.70 -16.14
N HIS A 112 -2.57 -32.73 -16.95
CA HIS A 112 -3.66 -32.88 -17.92
C HIS A 112 -3.21 -32.68 -19.37
N ASP A 113 -1.90 -32.60 -19.63
CA ASP A 113 -1.36 -32.57 -20.98
C ASP A 113 -1.40 -34.00 -21.57
N PRO A 114 -2.26 -34.26 -22.58
CA PRO A 114 -2.37 -35.59 -23.19
C PRO A 114 -1.11 -36.02 -23.95
N GLU A 115 -0.17 -35.10 -24.24
CA GLU A 115 1.11 -35.42 -24.88
C GLU A 115 2.18 -35.86 -23.85
N THR A 116 2.08 -35.44 -22.59
CA THR A 116 3.03 -35.80 -21.52
C THR A 116 2.45 -36.76 -20.47
N PHE A 117 1.19 -37.17 -20.61
CA PHE A 117 0.54 -38.12 -19.73
C PHE A 117 1.24 -39.49 -19.81
N ASN A 118 2.20 -39.71 -18.91
CA ASN A 118 2.87 -40.99 -18.77
C ASN A 118 2.09 -41.82 -17.75
N SER A 119 1.78 -43.07 -18.07
CA SER A 119 0.96 -43.96 -17.23
C SER A 119 1.61 -44.35 -15.89
N ASP A 120 2.74 -43.74 -15.54
CA ASP A 120 3.54 -43.98 -14.33
C ASP A 120 3.43 -42.82 -13.31
N ASP A 121 2.59 -41.81 -13.55
CA ASP A 121 2.38 -40.65 -12.64
C ASP A 121 1.36 -40.93 -11.49
N TRP A 122 1.16 -42.20 -11.11
CA TRP A 122 0.38 -42.63 -9.92
C TRP A 122 1.26 -43.31 -8.87
#